data_AF-A0A7X6QL15-F1
#
_entry.id   AF-A0A7X6QL15-F1
#
_cell.length_a   1.000
_cell.length_b   1.000
_cell.length_c   1.000
_cell.angle_alpha   90.00
_cell.angle_beta   90.00
_cell.angle_gamma   90.00
#
_symmetry.space_group_name_H-M   'P 1'
#
loop_
_entity.id
_entity.type
_entity.pdbx_description
1 polymer ?
#
loop_
_entity_poly.entity_id
_entity_poly.type
_entity_poly.pdbx_seq_one_letter_code
_entity_poly.pdbx_strand_id
1 'polypeptide(L)'
;MSSCELEGVDGYFVPLSLWTAQRNLLYERFDMVRRLSYRREEKVFKPGFHPYPQETLSYLGNVLNRKAFEFYKQHGVQVVSPALESKNSGNSTTSKGEELVLMRCKHCLKHYLGACPKESSSVALEEPLYLLHQGEKLRLKFDCKACEMLVLK
;
A
#
# COMPACT_ATOMS: atom_id res chain seq x y z
N MET A 1 -15.00 31.49 -23.05
CA MET A 1 -15.64 30.58 -22.09
C MET A 1 -17.04 30.33 -22.59
N SER A 2 -17.38 29.10 -22.98
CA SER A 2 -18.75 28.78 -23.40
C SER A 2 -19.66 28.87 -22.19
N SER A 3 -20.68 29.73 -22.23
CA SER A 3 -21.75 29.79 -21.24
C SER A 3 -22.53 28.47 -21.29
N CYS A 4 -22.94 27.96 -20.13
CA CYS A 4 -23.89 26.84 -20.05
C CYS A 4 -25.25 27.45 -19.72
N GLU A 5 -26.16 27.44 -20.70
CA GLU A 5 -27.50 27.98 -20.53
C GLU A 5 -28.43 26.90 -19.97
N LEU A 6 -29.25 27.27 -18.99
CA LEU A 6 -30.22 26.38 -18.37
C LEU A 6 -31.57 26.57 -19.06
N GLU A 7 -31.94 25.64 -19.92
CA GLU A 7 -33.28 25.62 -20.55
C GLU A 7 -34.34 25.16 -19.54
N GLY A 8 -35.52 25.80 -19.56
CA GLY A 8 -36.65 25.42 -18.70
C GLY A 8 -36.62 25.97 -17.27
N VAL A 9 -35.85 27.03 -17.03
CA VAL A 9 -35.86 27.78 -15.76
C VAL A 9 -36.86 28.93 -15.87
N ASP A 10 -37.79 29.01 -14.92
CA ASP A 10 -38.75 30.12 -14.83
C ASP A 10 -38.49 30.90 -13.52
N GLY A 11 -38.01 32.14 -13.64
CA GLY A 11 -37.57 32.97 -12.52
C GLY A 11 -36.27 32.52 -11.85
N TYR A 12 -36.14 32.73 -10.54
CA TYR A 12 -34.92 32.46 -9.76
C TYR A 12 -34.80 31.01 -9.24
N PHE A 13 -35.81 30.17 -9.49
CA PHE A 13 -35.84 28.80 -9.00
C PHE A 13 -35.36 27.81 -10.05
N VAL A 14 -34.33 27.03 -9.73
CA VAL A 14 -33.81 25.95 -10.58
C VAL A 14 -34.09 24.60 -9.90
N PRO A 15 -34.93 23.74 -10.48
CA PRO A 15 -35.15 22.37 -10.00
C PRO A 15 -33.85 21.60 -9.82
N LEU A 16 -33.77 20.79 -8.76
CA LEU A 16 -32.59 19.96 -8.47
C LEU A 16 -32.26 18.97 -9.61
N SER A 17 -33.27 18.49 -10.32
CA SER A 17 -33.11 17.61 -11.49
C SER A 17 -32.34 18.29 -12.62
N LEU A 18 -32.67 19.55 -12.93
CA LEU A 18 -31.97 20.35 -13.95
C LEU A 18 -30.52 20.62 -13.54
N TRP A 19 -30.29 20.98 -12.27
CA TRP A 19 -28.94 21.13 -11.72
C TRP A 19 -28.11 19.86 -11.85
N THR A 20 -28.70 18.72 -11.52
CA THR A 20 -28.03 17.42 -11.57
C THR A 20 -27.67 17.05 -13.01
N ALA A 21 -28.59 17.24 -13.96
CA ALA A 21 -28.36 16.98 -15.37
C ALA A 21 -27.19 17.81 -15.93
N GLN A 22 -27.17 19.10 -15.60
CA GLN A 22 -26.15 20.04 -16.09
C GLN A 22 -24.77 19.77 -15.47
N ARG A 23 -24.75 19.44 -14.17
CA ARG A 23 -23.53 19.00 -13.50
C ARG A 23 -22.94 17.75 -14.18
N ASN A 24 -23.78 16.77 -14.52
CA ASN A 24 -23.33 15.55 -15.20
C ASN A 24 -22.78 15.86 -16.60
N LEU A 25 -23.48 16.69 -17.38
CA LEU A 25 -23.02 17.14 -18.70
C LEU A 25 -21.66 17.86 -18.63
N LEU A 26 -21.47 18.73 -17.63
CA LEU A 26 -20.20 19.39 -17.39
C LEU A 26 -19.12 18.37 -17.06
N TYR A 27 -19.37 17.41 -16.17
CA TYR A 27 -18.39 16.36 -15.86
C TYR A 27 -17.98 15.55 -17.08
N GLU A 28 -18.93 15.16 -17.93
CA GLU A 28 -18.64 14.43 -19.17
C GLU A 28 -17.75 15.25 -20.11
N ARG A 29 -18.08 16.54 -20.31
CA ARG A 29 -17.27 17.46 -21.12
C ARG A 29 -15.87 17.66 -20.53
N PHE A 30 -15.77 17.85 -19.22
CA PHE A 30 -14.48 18.00 -18.55
C PHE A 30 -13.64 16.73 -18.64
N ASP A 31 -14.23 15.55 -18.47
CA ASP A 31 -13.50 14.28 -18.60
C ASP A 31 -13.05 14.06 -20.05
N MET A 32 -13.88 14.40 -21.04
CA MET A 32 -13.50 14.38 -22.44
C MET A 32 -12.30 15.29 -22.71
N VAL A 33 -12.38 16.56 -22.29
CA VAL A 33 -11.28 17.52 -22.44
C VAL A 33 -10.03 17.04 -21.71
N ARG A 34 -10.15 16.51 -20.49
CA ARG A 34 -9.03 15.96 -19.72
C ARG A 34 -8.36 14.81 -20.47
N ARG A 35 -9.13 13.87 -21.02
CA ARG A 35 -8.60 12.74 -21.80
C ARG A 35 -7.92 13.20 -23.09
N LEU A 36 -8.52 14.13 -23.82
CA LEU A 36 -7.97 14.65 -25.07
C LEU A 36 -6.73 15.54 -24.85
N SER A 37 -6.71 16.30 -23.76
CA SER A 37 -5.58 17.17 -23.39
C SER A 37 -4.48 16.43 -22.64
N TYR A 38 -4.75 15.22 -22.12
CA TYR A 38 -3.75 14.43 -21.42
C TYR A 38 -2.63 14.02 -22.37
N ARG A 39 -1.50 14.71 -22.25
CA ARG A 39 -0.25 14.31 -22.87
C ARG A 39 0.53 13.50 -21.84
N ARG A 40 0.65 12.19 -22.10
CA ARG A 40 1.55 11.35 -21.30
C ARG A 40 2.97 11.85 -21.52
N GLU A 41 3.66 12.23 -20.44
CA GLU A 41 5.10 12.45 -20.52
C GLU A 41 5.79 11.14 -20.85
N GLU A 42 6.33 11.04 -22.06
CA GLU A 42 7.20 9.93 -22.46
C GLU A 42 8.61 10.23 -21.97
N LYS A 43 8.91 9.83 -20.74
CA LYS A 43 10.29 9.82 -20.27
C LYS A 43 11.02 8.63 -20.89
N VAL A 44 12.00 8.92 -21.74
CA VAL A 44 12.95 7.90 -22.21
C VAL A 44 13.81 7.49 -21.02
N PHE A 45 13.60 6.28 -20.53
CA PHE A 45 14.46 5.72 -19.49
C PHE A 45 15.84 5.44 -20.09
N LYS A 46 16.85 6.19 -19.66
CA LYS A 46 18.24 5.91 -20.03
C LYS A 46 18.70 4.72 -19.19
N PRO A 47 19.18 3.62 -19.80
CA PRO A 47 19.74 2.51 -19.04
C PRO A 47 20.90 3.02 -18.18
N GLY A 48 20.75 2.94 -16.87
CA GLY A 48 21.80 3.23 -15.89
C GLY A 48 22.19 1.93 -15.19
N PHE A 49 23.47 1.79 -14.87
CA PHE A 49 23.99 0.69 -14.08
C PHE A 49 24.41 1.23 -12.72
N HIS A 50 23.44 1.35 -11.82
CA HIS A 50 23.68 1.80 -10.46
C HIS A 50 23.60 0.58 -9.53
N PRO A 51 24.53 0.39 -8.58
CA PRO A 51 24.41 -0.70 -7.63
C PRO A 51 23.18 -0.48 -6.74
N TYR A 52 22.42 -1.54 -6.51
CA TYR A 52 21.34 -1.53 -5.54
C TYR A 52 21.92 -1.44 -4.12
N PRO A 53 21.31 -0.70 -3.18
CA PRO A 53 21.89 -0.48 -1.84
C PRO A 53 22.08 -1.75 -1.01
N GLN A 54 21.40 -2.85 -1.36
CA GLN A 54 21.44 -4.12 -0.62
C GLN A 54 21.96 -5.23 -1.53
N GLU A 55 22.87 -6.05 -1.03
CA GLU A 55 23.42 -7.19 -1.79
C GLU A 55 22.49 -8.41 -1.75
N THR A 56 21.56 -8.43 -0.81
CA THR A 56 20.64 -9.54 -0.59
C THR A 56 19.22 -9.04 -0.36
N LEU A 57 18.26 -9.62 -1.09
CA LEU A 57 16.84 -9.35 -0.95
C LEU A 57 16.13 -10.60 -0.44
N SER A 58 15.49 -10.47 0.71
CA SER A 58 14.53 -11.47 1.21
C SER A 58 13.18 -11.33 0.49
N TYR A 59 12.19 -12.12 0.91
CA TYR A 59 10.81 -12.02 0.41
C TYR A 59 10.22 -10.60 0.53
N LEU A 60 10.72 -9.79 1.47
CA LEU A 60 10.33 -8.40 1.66
C LEU A 60 10.68 -7.51 0.46
N GLY A 61 11.61 -7.94 -0.39
CA GLY A 61 11.92 -7.28 -1.67
C GLY A 61 10.83 -7.43 -2.75
N ASN A 62 9.78 -8.22 -2.47
CA ASN A 62 8.61 -8.43 -3.31
C ASN A 62 8.93 -8.75 -4.78
N VAL A 63 9.92 -9.62 -5.00
CA VAL A 63 10.34 -10.02 -6.35
C VAL A 63 9.40 -11.10 -6.88
N LEU A 64 8.29 -10.67 -7.48
CA LEU A 64 7.21 -11.57 -7.92
C LEU A 64 7.39 -12.09 -9.36
N ASN A 65 8.05 -11.32 -10.23
CA ASN A 65 8.15 -11.62 -11.65
C ASN A 65 9.60 -11.60 -12.16
N ARG A 66 9.81 -12.20 -13.34
CA ARG A 66 11.13 -12.31 -13.99
C ARG A 66 11.78 -10.96 -14.25
N LYS A 67 11.03 -9.93 -14.66
CA LYS A 67 11.57 -8.59 -14.94
C LYS A 67 12.15 -7.95 -13.69
N ALA A 68 11.48 -8.09 -12.55
CA ALA A 68 11.98 -7.60 -11.27
C ALA A 68 13.26 -8.35 -10.85
N PHE A 69 13.29 -9.67 -11.01
CA PHE A 69 14.49 -10.46 -10.73
C PHE A 69 15.69 -10.01 -11.57
N GLU A 70 15.49 -9.82 -12.88
CA GLU A 70 16.52 -9.33 -13.80
C GLU A 70 17.00 -7.94 -13.44
N PHE A 71 16.09 -7.04 -13.06
CA PHE A 71 16.44 -5.70 -12.59
C PHE A 71 17.40 -5.77 -11.40
N TYR A 72 17.07 -6.53 -10.35
CA TYR A 72 17.93 -6.61 -9.16
C TYR A 72 19.27 -7.29 -9.46
N LYS A 73 19.28 -8.35 -10.28
CA LYS A 73 20.52 -8.99 -10.73
C LYS A 73 21.42 -8.04 -11.52
N GLN A 74 20.85 -7.25 -12.42
CA GLN A 74 21.59 -6.21 -13.15
C GLN A 74 22.15 -5.15 -12.20
N HIS A 75 21.48 -4.85 -11.09
CA HIS A 75 21.95 -3.86 -10.12
C HIS A 75 22.85 -4.46 -9.03
N GLY A 76 23.45 -5.64 -9.26
CA GLY A 76 24.46 -6.22 -8.38
C GLY A 76 23.93 -6.98 -7.16
N VAL A 77 22.62 -7.23 -7.06
CA VAL A 77 22.07 -8.03 -5.97
C VAL A 77 22.47 -9.50 -6.15
N GLN A 78 23.20 -10.04 -5.18
CA GLN A 78 23.75 -11.40 -5.23
C GLN A 78 22.68 -12.45 -4.94
N VAL A 79 21.86 -12.23 -3.90
CA VAL A 79 20.79 -13.16 -3.49
C VAL A 79 19.44 -12.48 -3.64
N VAL A 80 18.54 -13.08 -4.41
CA VAL A 80 17.19 -12.56 -4.64
C VAL A 80 16.19 -13.65 -4.33
N SER A 81 15.57 -13.56 -3.16
CA SER A 81 14.48 -14.46 -2.76
C SER A 81 13.18 -14.07 -3.47
N PRO A 82 12.34 -15.04 -3.85
CA PRO A 82 11.05 -14.75 -4.45
C PRO A 82 10.13 -14.02 -3.48
N ALA A 83 9.17 -13.27 -4.01
CA ALA A 83 8.07 -12.73 -3.22
C ALA A 83 7.31 -13.84 -2.49
N LEU A 84 6.73 -13.51 -1.33
CA LEU A 84 5.99 -14.45 -0.48
C LEU A 84 4.84 -15.15 -1.25
N GLU A 85 4.14 -14.41 -2.11
CA GLU A 85 3.00 -14.90 -2.90
C GLU A 85 3.39 -15.70 -4.14
N SER A 86 4.69 -15.80 -4.45
CA SER A 86 5.15 -16.54 -5.63
C SER A 86 4.79 -18.01 -5.51
N LYS A 87 4.34 -18.64 -6.61
CA LYS A 87 4.07 -20.10 -6.65
C LYS A 87 5.30 -20.94 -6.29
N ASN A 88 6.49 -20.38 -6.50
CA ASN A 88 7.78 -21.00 -6.17
C ASN A 88 8.26 -20.65 -4.76
N SER A 89 7.48 -19.90 -3.96
CA SER A 89 7.84 -19.58 -2.57
C SER A 89 7.76 -20.79 -1.64
N GLY A 90 7.15 -21.90 -2.11
CA GLY A 90 7.00 -23.20 -1.47
C GLY A 90 7.79 -23.37 -0.17
N ASN A 91 7.23 -22.84 0.92
CA ASN A 91 7.75 -22.96 2.28
C ASN A 91 9.24 -22.56 2.48
N SER A 92 9.85 -21.78 1.58
CA SER A 92 11.32 -21.57 1.51
C SER A 92 11.79 -20.16 1.85
N THR A 93 10.90 -19.17 1.99
CA THR A 93 11.32 -17.77 2.19
C THR A 93 11.67 -17.39 3.62
N THR A 94 11.55 -18.35 4.53
CA THR A 94 11.92 -18.22 5.92
C THR A 94 12.67 -19.50 6.27
N SER A 95 13.91 -19.40 6.76
CA SER A 95 14.64 -20.59 7.18
C SER A 95 13.79 -21.34 8.23
N LYS A 96 13.80 -22.68 8.23
CA LYS A 96 12.99 -23.48 9.18
C LYS A 96 13.22 -22.96 10.62
N GLY A 97 12.26 -22.21 11.16
CA GLY A 97 12.30 -21.64 12.51
C GLY A 97 12.23 -20.11 12.61
N GLU A 98 12.34 -19.36 11.52
CA GLU A 98 12.11 -17.91 11.54
C GLU A 98 10.61 -17.57 11.44
N GLU A 99 10.17 -16.52 12.12
CA GLU A 99 8.76 -16.09 12.12
C GLU A 99 8.44 -15.29 10.85
N LEU A 100 7.39 -15.68 10.11
CA LEU A 100 7.01 -15.00 8.88
C LEU A 100 6.31 -13.67 9.21
N VAL A 101 7.01 -12.56 8.98
CA VAL A 101 6.46 -11.21 9.16
C VAL A 101 5.57 -10.86 7.97
N LEU A 102 4.27 -10.73 8.22
CA LEU A 102 3.30 -10.26 7.23
C LEU A 102 3.23 -8.74 7.17
N MET A 103 3.27 -8.08 8.33
CA MET A 103 3.16 -6.62 8.42
C MET A 103 4.09 -6.04 9.48
N ARG A 104 4.65 -4.87 9.18
CA ARG A 104 5.34 -3.98 10.12
C ARG A 104 4.50 -2.72 10.30
N CYS A 105 4.00 -2.51 11.51
CA CYS A 105 3.05 -1.46 11.81
C CYS A 105 3.66 -0.49 12.83
N LYS A 106 3.60 0.81 12.54
CA LYS A 106 3.87 1.86 13.55
C LYS A 106 2.68 2.06 14.50
N HIS A 107 1.46 1.76 14.02
CA HIS A 107 0.30 1.71 14.89
C HIS A 107 0.44 0.53 15.86
N CYS A 108 0.52 0.83 17.16
CA CYS A 108 0.81 -0.14 18.21
C CYS A 108 -0.42 -0.36 19.08
N LEU A 109 -0.93 -1.60 19.11
CA LEU A 109 -2.10 -1.93 19.93
C LEU A 109 -1.85 -1.79 21.44
N LYS A 110 -0.62 -1.99 21.92
CA LYS A 110 -0.29 -1.69 23.33
C LYS A 110 -0.52 -0.22 23.66
N HIS A 111 -0.12 0.69 22.77
CA HIS A 111 -0.37 2.12 22.97
C HIS A 111 -1.85 2.44 22.88
N TYR A 112 -2.56 1.92 21.87
CA TYR A 112 -4.00 2.13 21.74
C TYR A 112 -4.80 1.64 22.96
N LEU A 113 -4.39 0.53 23.58
CA LEU A 113 -5.03 -0.05 24.76
C LEU A 113 -4.49 0.54 26.09
N GLY A 114 -3.64 1.56 26.04
CA GLY A 114 -3.07 2.19 27.24
C GLY A 114 -2.06 1.32 27.99
N ALA A 115 -1.54 0.25 27.39
CA ALA A 115 -0.58 -0.71 27.93
C ALA A 115 0.87 -0.47 27.46
N CYS A 116 1.17 0.71 26.92
CA CYS A 116 2.50 1.03 26.41
C CYS A 116 3.49 1.23 27.59
N PRO A 117 4.61 0.48 27.65
CA PRO A 117 5.58 0.64 28.73
C PRO A 117 6.32 1.99 28.69
N LYS A 118 6.27 2.71 27.55
CA LYS A 118 6.87 4.05 27.42
C LYS A 118 6.03 5.15 28.09
N GLU A 119 4.76 4.92 28.42
CA GLU A 119 3.80 5.96 28.85
C GLU A 119 3.36 5.83 30.31
N SER A 120 4.23 5.35 31.21
CA SER A 120 3.88 5.12 32.62
C SER A 120 2.53 4.39 32.78
N SER A 121 2.37 3.29 32.04
CA SER A 121 1.13 2.52 32.02
C SER A 121 0.95 1.70 33.31
N SER A 122 -0.27 1.69 33.83
CA SER A 122 -0.73 0.78 34.89
C SER A 122 -1.47 -0.45 34.34
N VAL A 123 -1.69 -0.52 33.02
CA VAL A 123 -2.44 -1.59 32.35
C VAL A 123 -1.47 -2.67 31.89
N ALA A 124 -1.56 -3.86 32.50
CA ALA A 124 -0.85 -5.04 32.05
C ALA A 124 -1.70 -5.83 31.05
N LEU A 125 -1.14 -6.12 29.87
CA LEU A 125 -1.73 -7.05 28.91
C LEU A 125 -1.01 -8.40 29.02
N GLU A 126 -1.76 -9.48 29.07
CA GLU A 126 -1.20 -10.83 28.95
C GLU A 126 -0.73 -11.07 27.52
N GLU A 127 0.55 -11.41 27.37
CA GLU A 127 1.17 -11.70 26.08
C GLU A 127 1.35 -13.21 25.88
N PRO A 128 1.34 -13.71 24.63
CA PRO A 128 1.25 -12.96 23.37
C PRO A 128 -0.18 -12.57 22.96
N LEU A 129 -0.30 -11.40 22.31
CA LEU A 129 -1.56 -10.96 21.68
C LEU A 129 -1.70 -11.56 20.27
N TYR A 130 -2.96 -11.70 19.82
CA TYR A 130 -3.28 -12.23 18.50
C TYR A 130 -4.35 -11.38 17.81
N LEU A 131 -4.25 -11.27 16.48
CA LEU A 131 -5.35 -10.80 15.62
C LEU A 131 -6.12 -12.01 15.10
N LEU A 132 -7.43 -11.95 15.21
CA LEU A 132 -8.34 -12.93 14.61
C LEU A 132 -8.99 -12.29 13.39
N HIS A 133 -8.77 -12.87 12.21
CA HIS A 133 -9.35 -12.37 10.97
C HIS A 133 -9.75 -13.53 10.07
N GLN A 134 -11.05 -13.63 9.74
CA GLN A 134 -11.58 -14.63 8.80
C GLN A 134 -11.12 -16.08 9.10
N GLY A 135 -11.01 -16.44 10.39
CA GLY A 135 -10.57 -17.76 10.82
C GLY A 135 -9.05 -17.95 10.93
N GLU A 136 -8.23 -16.97 10.52
CA GLU A 136 -6.79 -16.96 10.79
C GLU A 136 -6.49 -16.33 12.16
N LYS A 137 -5.53 -16.93 12.87
CA LYS A 137 -4.98 -16.42 14.13
C LYS A 137 -3.54 -15.97 13.90
N LEU A 138 -3.31 -14.66 13.85
CA LEU A 138 -2.02 -14.05 13.58
C LEU A 138 -1.38 -13.56 14.87
N ARG A 139 -0.14 -13.95 15.14
CA ARG A 139 0.56 -13.58 16.38
C ARG A 139 1.10 -12.16 16.27
N LEU A 140 1.02 -11.40 17.35
CA LEU A 140 1.63 -10.08 17.45
C LEU A 140 2.96 -10.15 18.21
N LYS A 141 3.92 -9.37 17.74
CA LYS A 141 5.20 -9.15 18.41
C LYS A 141 5.46 -7.64 18.49
N PHE A 142 5.82 -7.16 19.67
CA PHE A 142 6.03 -5.74 19.91
C PHE A 142 7.50 -5.45 20.15
N ASP A 143 8.09 -4.59 19.34
CA ASP A 143 9.36 -3.94 19.64
C ASP A 143 9.05 -2.56 20.21
N CYS A 144 8.91 -2.51 21.54
CA CYS A 144 8.64 -1.25 22.22
C CYS A 144 9.79 -0.25 22.08
N LYS A 145 11.04 -0.70 21.87
CA LYS A 145 12.20 0.18 21.71
C LYS A 145 12.11 0.92 20.37
N ALA A 146 11.91 0.19 19.28
CA ALA A 146 11.72 0.74 17.93
C ALA A 146 10.33 1.39 17.72
N CYS A 147 9.39 1.17 18.64
CA CYS A 147 7.99 1.58 18.49
C CYS A 147 7.32 0.90 17.28
N GLU A 148 7.57 -0.41 17.13
CA GLU A 148 7.06 -1.21 16.03
C GLU A 148 6.23 -2.40 16.56
N MET A 149 5.17 -2.73 15.82
CA MET A 149 4.38 -3.93 16.00
C MET A 149 4.48 -4.78 14.74
N LEU A 150 4.82 -6.05 14.92
CA LEU A 150 4.88 -7.05 13.86
C LEU A 150 3.66 -7.95 13.92
N VAL A 151 3.08 -8.23 12.75
CA VAL A 151 2.05 -9.25 12.57
C VAL A 151 2.71 -10.46 11.92
N LEU A 152 2.62 -11.60 12.60
CA LEU A 152 3.31 -12.84 12.26
C LEU A 152 2.31 -13.91 11.86
N LYS A 153 2.70 -14.74 10.88
CA LYS A 153 1.97 -15.95 10.46
C LYS A 153 2.65 -17.20 11.01
#